data_AF-A0YUN7-F1
#
_entry.id   AF-A0YUN7-F1
#
_cell.length_a   1.000
_cell.length_b   1.000
_cell.length_c   1.000
_cell.angle_alpha   90.00
_cell.angle_beta   90.00
_cell.angle_gamma   90.00
#
_symmetry.space_group_name_H-M   'P 1'
#
loop_
_entity.id
_entity.type
_entity.pdbx_description
1 polymer ?
#
loop_
_entity_poly.entity_id
_entity_poly.type
_entity_poly.pdbx_seq_one_letter_code
_entity_poly.pdbx_strand_id
1 'polypeptide(L)' 'MTARGYSVEEGGRLNNFAVEPKMYVDDTPSTGFTQYAEKLNGRLAMIGFVSLIGLEAVTGQGILSWLTSL' A
#
# COMPACT_ATOMS: atom_id res chain seq x y z
N MET A 1 -4.31 13.49 40.72
CA MET A 1 -3.44 12.80 39.73
C MET A 1 -4.33 12.11 38.72
N THR A 2 -4.27 12.49 37.45
CA THR A 2 -5.14 11.95 36.39
C THR A 2 -4.35 10.92 35.58
N ALA A 3 -4.74 9.65 35.63
CA ALA A 3 -4.14 8.59 34.83
C ALA A 3 -5.05 8.28 33.64
N ARG A 4 -4.48 7.96 32.47
CA ARG A 4 -5.24 7.72 31.23
C ARG A 4 -6.17 6.52 31.42
N GLY A 5 -7.47 6.79 31.57
CA GLY A 5 -8.53 5.78 31.73
C GLY A 5 -9.34 5.89 33.01
N TYR A 6 -8.89 6.64 34.03
CA TYR A 6 -9.72 6.91 35.21
C TYR A 6 -9.43 8.28 35.82
N SER A 7 -10.48 8.97 36.29
CA SER A 7 -10.37 10.15 37.14
C SER A 7 -10.98 9.87 38.51
N VAL A 8 -10.30 10.35 39.55
CA VAL A 8 -10.79 10.32 40.93
C VAL A 8 -11.32 11.71 41.25
N GLU A 9 -12.61 11.81 41.51
CA GLU A 9 -13.25 13.07 41.91
C GLU A 9 -12.98 13.36 43.39
N GLU A 10 -13.05 14.63 43.79
CA GLU A 10 -12.84 15.11 45.16
C GLU A 10 -13.74 14.38 46.20
N GLY A 11 -14.90 13.87 45.76
CA GLY A 11 -15.83 13.05 46.56
C GLY A 11 -15.47 11.57 46.66
N GLY A 12 -14.27 11.15 46.28
CA GLY A 12 -13.81 9.76 46.38
C GLY A 12 -14.44 8.80 45.36
N ARG A 13 -15.16 9.32 44.36
CA ARG A 13 -15.78 8.51 43.30
C ARG A 13 -14.78 8.25 42.18
N LEU A 14 -14.78 7.00 41.69
CA LEU A 14 -13.93 6.54 40.60
C LEU A 14 -14.74 6.57 39.30
N ASN A 15 -14.33 7.41 38.33
CA ASN A 15 -14.89 7.40 36.99
C ASN A 15 -13.95 6.64 36.07
N ASN A 16 -14.35 5.42 35.66
CA ASN A 16 -13.60 4.60 34.71
C ASN A 16 -14.14 4.85 33.29
N PHE A 17 -13.32 5.43 32.42
CA PHE A 17 -13.69 5.70 31.03
C PHE A 17 -13.09 4.61 30.13
N ALA A 18 -13.88 4.13 29.17
CA ALA A 18 -13.37 3.19 28.17
C ALA A 18 -12.31 3.89 27.31
N VAL A 19 -11.06 3.43 27.40
CA VAL A 19 -9.98 3.88 26.52
C VAL A 19 -10.08 3.07 25.24
N GLU A 20 -10.35 3.72 24.12
CA GLU A 20 -10.42 3.05 22.83
C GLU A 20 -9.04 2.43 22.49
N PRO A 21 -9.00 1.13 22.16
CA PRO A 21 -7.77 0.52 21.70
C PRO A 21 -7.41 1.15 20.34
N LYS A 22 -6.18 1.65 20.23
CA LYS A 22 -5.65 2.04 18.91
C LYS A 22 -5.61 0.80 18.02
N MET A 23 -6.32 0.85 16.90
CA MET A 23 -6.21 -0.13 15.83
C MET A 23 -4.77 -0.14 15.31
N TYR A 24 -4.12 -1.30 15.36
CA TYR A 24 -2.82 -1.50 14.74
C TYR A 24 -3.05 -2.27 13.45
N VAL A 25 -2.57 -1.69 12.34
CA VAL A 25 -2.45 -2.42 11.09
C VAL A 25 -1.18 -3.26 11.21
N ASP A 26 -1.33 -4.57 11.09
CA ASP A 26 -0.20 -5.49 11.11
C ASP A 26 0.52 -5.39 9.76
N ASP A 27 1.73 -4.81 9.75
CA ASP A 27 2.58 -4.65 8.56
C ASP A 27 3.27 -5.96 8.15
N THR A 28 2.95 -7.08 8.81
CA THR A 28 3.50 -8.38 8.46
C THR A 28 3.24 -8.65 6.97
N PRO A 29 4.28 -8.86 6.14
CA PRO A 29 4.13 -9.09 4.72
C PRO A 29 3.43 -10.45 4.52
N SER A 30 2.11 -10.42 4.51
CA SER A 30 1.30 -11.55 4.09
C SER A 30 1.72 -11.89 2.66
N THR A 31 2.02 -13.16 2.41
CA THR A 31 2.50 -13.61 1.11
C THR A 31 1.41 -13.39 0.06
N GLY A 32 1.57 -12.37 -0.80
CA GLY A 32 0.66 -12.04 -1.91
C GLY A 32 0.16 -10.59 -1.88
N PHE A 33 -0.13 -10.04 -3.06
CA PHE A 33 -0.69 -8.69 -3.35
C PHE A 33 -0.53 -7.63 -2.25
N THR A 34 0.71 -7.39 -1.81
CA THR A 34 0.99 -6.30 -0.85
C THR A 34 1.00 -4.96 -1.60
N GLN A 35 0.64 -3.87 -0.92
CA GLN A 35 0.69 -2.52 -1.51
C GLN A 35 2.07 -2.20 -2.12
N TYR A 36 3.14 -2.74 -1.53
CA TYR A 36 4.49 -2.61 -2.06
C TYR A 36 4.66 -3.35 -3.40
N ALA A 37 4.23 -4.62 -3.47
CA ALA A 37 4.29 -5.41 -4.69
C ALA A 37 3.44 -4.80 -5.81
N GLU A 38 2.25 -4.29 -5.51
CA GLU A 38 1.39 -3.62 -6.47
C GLU A 38 2.03 -2.34 -7.03
N LYS A 39 2.62 -1.51 -6.16
CA LYS A 39 3.33 -0.28 -6.58
C LYS A 39 4.55 -0.61 -7.44
N LEU A 40 5.30 -1.67 -7.10
CA LEU A 40 6.44 -2.09 -7.92
C LEU A 40 6.00 -2.61 -9.29
N ASN A 41 5.02 -3.51 -9.33
CA ASN A 41 4.49 -4.06 -10.58
C ASN A 41 3.92 -2.96 -11.48
N GLY A 42 3.20 -1.99 -10.90
CA GLY A 42 2.69 -0.83 -11.63
C GLY A 42 3.79 0.03 -12.26
N ARG A 43 4.90 0.28 -11.56
CA ARG A 43 6.05 1.04 -12.11
C ARG A 43 6.73 0.29 -13.25
N LEU A 44 6.96 -1.01 -13.07
CA LEU A 44 7.54 -1.86 -14.12
C LEU A 44 6.66 -1.87 -15.37
N ALA A 45 5.33 -1.94 -15.21
CA ALA A 45 4.39 -1.87 -16.31
C ALA A 45 4.44 -0.52 -17.05
N MET A 46 4.52 0.61 -16.34
CA MET A 46 4.67 1.94 -16.96
C MET A 46 5.96 2.04 -17.78
N ILE A 47 7.09 1.56 -17.24
CA ILE A 47 8.38 1.54 -17.94
C ILE A 47 8.29 0.65 -19.18
N GLY A 48 7.70 -0.54 -19.04
CA GLY A 48 7.48 -1.46 -20.16
C GLY A 48 6.67 -0.80 -21.26
N PHE A 49 5.55 -0.15 -20.92
CA PHE A 49 4.70 0.53 -21.89
C PHE A 49 5.41 1.66 -22.65
N VAL A 50 6.13 2.53 -21.94
CA VAL A 50 6.91 3.60 -22.59
C VAL A 50 8.02 3.03 -23.48
N SER A 51 8.67 1.96 -23.04
CA SER A 51 9.72 1.29 -23.82
C SER A 51 9.13 0.66 -25.09
N LEU A 52 7.93 0.08 -25.02
CA LEU A 52 7.22 -0.47 -26.18
C LEU A 52 6.91 0.62 -27.21
N ILE A 53 6.40 1.78 -26.78
CA ILE A 53 6.15 2.92 -27.67
C ILE A 53 7.45 3.41 -28.31
N GLY A 54 8.52 3.55 -27.53
CA GLY A 54 9.83 3.96 -28.04
C GLY A 54 10.38 2.98 -29.07
N LEU A 55 10.22 1.68 -28.84
CA LEU A 55 10.63 0.64 -29.78
C LEU A 55 9.80 0.69 -31.07
N GLU A 56 8.47 0.85 -30.98
CA GLU A 56 7.62 1.01 -32.16
C GLU A 56 8.03 2.24 -33.00
N ALA A 57 8.35 3.35 -32.34
CA ALA A 57 8.80 4.58 -33.02
C ALA A 57 10.15 4.42 -33.75
N VAL A 58 11.08 3.63 -33.20
CA VAL A 58 12.40 3.40 -33.82
C VAL A 58 12.33 2.36 -34.94
N THR A 59 11.61 1.26 -34.72
CA THR A 59 11.57 0.12 -35.65
C THR A 59 10.51 0.28 -36.74
N GLY A 60 9.51 1.15 -36.54
CA GLY A 60 8.38 1.33 -37.47
C GLY A 60 7.49 0.09 -37.63
N GLN A 61 7.75 -0.97 -36.85
CA GLN A 61 7.00 -2.22 -36.80
C GLN A 61 6.53 -2.41 -35.37
N GLY A 62 5.23 -2.59 -35.17
CA GLY A 62 4.67 -2.85 -33.85
C GLY A 62 5.17 -4.17 -33.26
N ILE A 63 5.20 -4.28 -31.93
CA ILE A 63 5.61 -5.52 -31.22
C ILE A 63 4.83 -6.75 -31.71
N LEU A 64 3.57 -6.58 -32.09
CA LEU A 64 2.75 -7.66 -32.64
C LEU A 64 3.32 -8.22 -33.94
N SER A 65 3.87 -7.37 -34.81
CA SER A 65 4.55 -7.77 -36.04
C SER A 65 5.82 -8.56 -35.74
N TRP A 66 6.59 -8.14 -34.73
CA TRP A 66 7.78 -8.87 -34.30
C TRP A 66 7.42 -10.24 -33.70
N LEU A 67 6.41 -10.30 -32.84
CA LEU A 67 5.94 -11.54 -32.20
C LEU A 67 5.31 -12.53 -33.18
N THR A 68 4.66 -12.05 -34.25
CA THR A 68 4.11 -12.91 -35.32
C THR A 68 5.13 -13.27 -36.40
N SER A 69 6.26 -12.55 -36.48
CA SER A 69 7.39 -12.93 -37.34
C SER A 69 8.34 -13.96 -36.71
N LEU A 70 8.10 -14.34 -35.45
CA LEU A 70 8.84 -15.37 -34.73
C LEU A 70 8.37 -16.78 -35.13
#